data_AF-A0A1I0L1Y1-F1
#
_entry.id   AF-A0A1I0L1Y1-F1
#
_cell.length_a   1.000
_cell.length_b   1.000
_cell.length_c   1.000
_cell.angle_alpha   90.00
_cell.angle_beta   90.00
_cell.angle_gamma   90.00
#
_symmetry.space_group_name_H-M   'P 1'
#
loop_
_entity.id
_entity.type
_entity.pdbx_description
1 polymer ?
#
loop_
_entity_poly.entity_id
_entity_poly.type
_entity_poly.pdbx_seq_one_letter_code
_entity_poly.pdbx_strand_id
1 'polypeptide(L)'
;MLPSAMPRLFALLLVSLPCAVLAGGPGAFITSVRVEAMAEPESSQALFTVEPDTSYPLLKKGGPGRKWCKLRGATAEGWVLCDGAEETAVAAAPGAGVLAEADKTPELGVLSTAAPEASGCAATCAQARLFPEPPSVSEVDREVLALCPSRPDGSVSAEAIHQFFSKHYEDKALQQALAAAGRTVAGPEARQANLTWLTGLWTGTGPRNAFTYVFCGDDWTRGLIGGLHFLPRYAQLEAEGKVCFTGPARGDAALQGDNYLIQFRGVAPWSCGEKKLGGFSRSQGALSIAAIGAQAFANCCARDGAKTEGGVYAVPGLDGATWKIRCGTRNGTYGISSLYPTSESPTCAQPQASR
;
A
#
# COMPACT_ATOMS: atom_id res chain seq x y z
N MET A 1 -23.16 -65.98 50.65
CA MET A 1 -22.57 -66.15 49.31
C MET A 1 -22.67 -64.81 48.57
N LEU A 2 -21.56 -64.30 48.05
CA LEU A 2 -21.49 -63.23 47.02
C LEU A 2 -21.73 -63.83 45.62
N PRO A 3 -21.77 -63.08 44.48
CA PRO A 3 -21.57 -61.63 44.24
C PRO A 3 -22.85 -60.96 43.68
N SER A 4 -22.93 -59.84 42.94
CA SER A 4 -22.01 -58.81 42.36
C SER A 4 -22.79 -57.46 42.33
N ALA A 5 -22.27 -56.28 42.66
CA ALA A 5 -21.21 -55.46 42.05
C ALA A 5 -21.60 -54.69 40.76
N MET A 6 -21.94 -53.39 40.88
CA MET A 6 -21.24 -52.26 40.22
C MET A 6 -21.92 -50.89 40.47
N PRO A 7 -21.21 -49.90 41.06
CA PRO A 7 -21.61 -48.50 41.02
C PRO A 7 -20.97 -47.76 39.84
N ARG A 8 -21.73 -46.97 39.08
CA ARG A 8 -21.18 -46.08 38.05
C ARG A 8 -20.65 -44.79 38.70
N LEU A 9 -19.33 -44.65 38.83
CA LEU A 9 -18.71 -43.35 39.09
C LEU A 9 -18.87 -42.45 37.84
N PHE A 10 -19.56 -41.33 38.00
CA PHE A 10 -19.43 -40.18 37.09
C PHE A 10 -18.30 -39.28 37.60
N ALA A 11 -17.17 -39.28 36.91
CA ALA A 11 -16.08 -38.34 37.19
C ALA A 11 -16.38 -36.98 36.55
N LEU A 12 -16.76 -35.99 37.35
CA LEU A 12 -16.75 -34.59 36.92
C LEU A 12 -15.31 -34.08 36.83
N LEU A 13 -14.77 -33.99 35.61
CA LEU A 13 -13.52 -33.25 35.36
C LEU A 13 -13.84 -31.76 35.15
N LEU A 14 -13.84 -31.00 36.24
CA LEU A 14 -13.85 -29.53 36.20
C LEU A 14 -12.47 -29.01 35.79
N VAL A 15 -12.24 -28.82 34.50
CA VAL A 15 -11.04 -28.15 33.99
C VAL A 15 -11.28 -26.64 33.96
N SER A 16 -10.84 -25.95 35.00
CA SER A 16 -10.87 -24.49 35.08
C SER A 16 -9.78 -23.88 34.20
N LEU A 17 -10.12 -23.50 32.96
CA LEU A 17 -9.28 -22.62 32.14
C LEU A 17 -9.32 -21.18 32.71
N PRO A 18 -8.18 -20.56 33.06
CA PRO A 18 -8.14 -19.13 33.29
C PRO A 18 -8.28 -18.39 31.95
N CYS A 19 -9.35 -17.62 31.79
CA CYS A 19 -9.50 -16.68 30.68
C CYS A 19 -8.52 -15.52 30.82
N ALA A 20 -7.28 -15.71 30.36
CA ALA A 20 -6.34 -14.62 30.17
C ALA A 20 -6.79 -13.77 28.97
N VAL A 21 -7.09 -12.50 29.24
CA VAL A 21 -7.60 -11.54 28.26
C VAL A 21 -6.58 -11.34 27.13
N LEU A 22 -6.96 -11.70 25.89
CA LEU A 22 -6.20 -11.39 24.68
C LEU A 22 -6.35 -9.90 24.32
N ALA A 23 -5.61 -9.05 25.03
CA ALA A 23 -5.26 -7.73 24.51
C ALA A 23 -4.43 -7.89 23.22
N GLY A 24 -4.64 -7.01 22.24
CA GLY A 24 -4.20 -7.19 20.85
C GLY A 24 -2.77 -7.71 20.65
N GLY A 25 -2.68 -8.89 20.01
CA GLY A 25 -1.44 -9.59 19.68
C GLY A 25 -0.70 -9.04 18.45
N PRO A 26 0.45 -9.65 18.11
CA PRO A 26 1.73 -8.95 18.19
C PRO A 26 2.27 -8.46 16.84
N GLY A 27 2.99 -7.34 16.86
CA GLY A 27 3.80 -6.93 15.71
C GLY A 27 5.05 -7.82 15.56
N ALA A 28 5.76 -7.64 14.45
CA ALA A 28 7.13 -8.13 14.28
C ALA A 28 8.12 -6.97 14.46
N PHE A 29 9.28 -7.25 15.05
CA PHE A 29 10.45 -6.38 15.04
C PHE A 29 11.47 -6.91 14.04
N ILE A 30 11.95 -6.05 13.16
CA ILE A 30 13.01 -6.31 12.18
C ILE A 30 13.95 -5.11 12.21
N THR A 31 15.25 -5.36 12.20
CA THR A 31 16.31 -4.34 12.18
C THR A 31 17.28 -4.65 11.03
N SER A 32 17.88 -3.63 10.43
CA SER A 32 18.96 -3.79 9.43
C SER A 32 20.35 -3.85 10.08
N VAL A 33 20.45 -3.57 11.38
CA VAL A 33 21.69 -3.64 12.15
C VAL A 33 21.55 -4.64 13.30
N ARG A 34 22.66 -5.31 13.65
CA ARG A 34 22.72 -6.21 14.80
C ARG A 34 22.59 -5.41 16.09
N VAL A 35 21.70 -5.81 16.99
CA VAL A 35 21.53 -5.17 18.32
C VAL A 35 21.41 -6.22 19.42
N GLU A 36 21.81 -5.88 20.64
CA GLU A 36 21.66 -6.77 21.80
C GLU A 36 20.32 -6.54 22.51
N ALA A 37 19.58 -7.63 22.79
CA ALA A 37 18.35 -7.57 23.57
C ALA A 37 18.67 -7.70 25.06
N MET A 38 18.49 -6.62 25.80
CA MET A 38 18.85 -6.50 27.22
C MET A 38 17.79 -7.13 28.14
N ALA A 39 18.18 -7.52 29.35
CA ALA A 39 17.26 -8.10 30.34
C ALA A 39 16.14 -7.11 30.75
N GLU A 40 16.50 -5.84 30.89
CA GLU A 40 15.60 -4.73 31.20
C GLU A 40 16.03 -3.49 30.39
N PRO A 41 15.14 -2.51 30.16
CA PRO A 41 15.54 -1.20 29.62
C PRO A 41 16.71 -0.62 30.43
N GLU A 42 17.70 -0.06 29.74
CA GLU A 42 18.91 0.55 30.33
C GLU A 42 19.85 -0.43 31.09
N SER A 43 19.55 -1.74 31.08
CA SER A 43 20.45 -2.77 31.62
C SER A 43 21.63 -3.05 30.68
N SER A 44 22.80 -3.35 31.24
CA SER A 44 23.99 -3.82 30.50
C SER A 44 24.02 -5.34 30.29
N GLN A 45 23.04 -6.08 30.82
CA GLN A 45 22.96 -7.54 30.68
C GLN A 45 22.22 -7.92 29.39
N ALA A 46 22.97 -8.24 28.33
CA ALA A 46 22.43 -8.86 27.13
C ALA A 46 21.90 -10.28 27.42
N LEU A 47 20.74 -10.62 26.85
CA LEU A 47 20.14 -11.96 26.91
C LEU A 47 20.27 -12.72 25.59
N PHE A 48 20.17 -12.03 24.45
CA PHE A 48 20.43 -12.58 23.13
C PHE A 48 20.65 -11.46 22.09
N THR A 49 21.41 -11.80 21.06
CA THR A 49 21.62 -10.94 19.89
C THR A 49 20.41 -11.01 18.93
N VAL A 50 19.97 -9.84 18.47
CA VAL A 50 18.99 -9.65 17.39
C VAL A 50 19.76 -9.50 16.09
N GLU A 51 19.60 -10.46 15.18
CA GLU A 51 20.30 -10.47 13.90
C GLU A 51 19.60 -9.59 12.84
N PRO A 52 20.37 -8.96 11.92
CA PRO A 52 19.82 -8.22 10.79
C PRO A 52 18.81 -9.03 9.96
N ASP A 53 17.81 -8.34 9.41
CA ASP A 53 16.75 -8.85 8.53
C ASP A 53 15.95 -10.05 9.09
N THR A 54 16.13 -10.36 10.37
CA THR A 54 15.47 -11.45 11.08
C THR A 54 14.26 -10.91 11.85
N SER A 55 13.12 -11.60 11.75
CA SER A 55 11.85 -11.19 12.35
C SER A 55 11.67 -11.79 13.74
N TYR A 56 11.61 -10.94 14.77
CA TYR A 56 11.37 -11.33 16.16
C TYR A 56 9.96 -10.90 16.61
N PRO A 57 9.19 -11.74 17.32
CA PRO A 57 7.88 -11.35 17.84
C PRO A 57 7.97 -10.20 18.85
N LEU A 58 7.26 -9.09 18.58
CA LEU A 58 7.16 -7.93 19.46
C LEU A 58 6.03 -8.14 20.48
N LEU A 59 6.40 -8.40 21.73
CA LEU A 59 5.46 -8.67 22.82
C LEU A 59 4.79 -7.40 23.35
N LYS A 60 5.55 -6.30 23.48
CA LYS A 60 5.04 -4.97 23.88
C LYS A 60 6.05 -3.87 23.59
N LYS A 61 5.55 -2.63 23.45
CA LYS A 61 6.36 -1.40 23.59
C LYS A 61 6.25 -0.85 25.02
N GLY A 62 7.31 -0.26 25.55
CA GLY A 62 7.39 0.16 26.95
C GLY A 62 8.76 0.74 27.33
N GLY A 63 9.14 0.60 28.61
CA GLY A 63 10.36 1.19 29.16
C GLY A 63 10.31 2.72 29.31
N PRO A 64 11.41 3.34 29.77
CA PRO A 64 11.55 4.80 29.85
C PRO A 64 11.21 5.48 28.52
N GLY A 65 10.39 6.52 28.57
CA GLY A 65 9.91 7.24 27.38
C GLY A 65 9.11 6.41 26.36
N ARG A 66 8.70 5.18 26.69
CA ARG A 66 8.10 4.19 25.75
C ARG A 66 8.99 3.81 24.55
N LYS A 67 10.30 4.07 24.64
CA LYS A 67 11.27 3.85 23.56
C LYS A 67 11.71 2.39 23.37
N TRP A 68 11.31 1.48 24.26
CA TRP A 68 11.82 0.11 24.28
C TRP A 68 10.79 -0.91 23.78
N CYS A 69 11.26 -1.89 23.00
CA CYS A 69 10.49 -2.96 22.39
C CYS A 69 10.89 -4.29 23.06
N LYS A 70 9.95 -4.96 23.74
CA LYS A 70 10.20 -6.29 24.32
C LYS A 70 9.96 -7.37 23.27
N LEU A 71 11.00 -8.14 22.98
CA LEU A 71 11.03 -9.20 21.97
C LEU A 71 11.06 -10.57 22.60
N ARG A 72 10.60 -11.59 21.86
CA ARG A 72 10.81 -13.01 22.19
C ARG A 72 11.93 -13.59 21.33
N GLY A 73 13.05 -13.93 21.96
CA GLY A 73 14.11 -14.76 21.37
C GLY A 73 13.81 -16.26 21.51
N ALA A 74 14.74 -17.10 21.06
CA ALA A 74 14.58 -18.56 21.11
C ALA A 74 14.57 -19.14 22.54
N THR A 75 15.30 -18.49 23.47
CA THR A 75 15.53 -18.98 24.84
C THR A 75 15.10 -18.00 25.93
N ALA A 76 14.87 -16.72 25.59
CA ALA A 76 14.57 -15.66 26.55
C ALA A 76 13.72 -14.54 25.91
N GLU A 77 13.17 -13.66 26.75
CA GLU A 77 12.55 -12.40 26.33
C GLU A 77 13.44 -11.23 26.72
N GLY A 78 13.74 -10.31 25.80
CA GLY A 78 14.67 -9.20 26.02
C GLY A 78 14.15 -7.89 25.43
N TRP A 79 14.78 -6.78 25.78
CA TRP A 79 14.40 -5.43 25.38
C TRP A 79 15.44 -4.81 24.46
N VAL A 80 14.98 -4.27 23.34
CA VAL A 80 15.79 -3.42 22.44
C VAL A 80 15.18 -2.03 22.38
N LEU A 81 15.93 -1.04 21.90
CA LEU A 81 15.31 0.22 21.45
C LEU A 81 14.42 -0.07 20.24
N CYS A 82 13.21 0.49 20.22
CA CYS A 82 12.28 0.32 19.11
C CYS A 82 12.77 0.98 17.81
N ASP A 83 13.69 1.93 17.93
CA ASP A 83 14.27 2.70 16.83
C ASP A 83 15.67 2.12 16.55
N GLY A 84 15.72 1.10 15.68
CA GLY A 84 16.88 0.24 15.48
C GLY A 84 18.04 0.83 14.68
N ALA A 85 18.70 1.87 15.20
CA ALA A 85 20.07 2.22 14.87
C ALA A 85 20.70 3.02 16.03
N GLU A 86 21.81 2.53 16.59
CA GLU A 86 22.52 3.28 17.64
C GLU A 86 23.23 4.52 17.09
N GLU A 87 23.27 5.54 17.94
CA GLU A 87 23.86 6.84 17.72
C GLU A 87 25.39 6.76 17.80
N THR A 88 26.05 6.32 16.72
CA THR A 88 27.51 6.39 16.60
C THR A 88 27.95 7.85 16.57
N ALA A 89 28.34 8.38 17.74
CA ALA A 89 29.00 9.68 17.99
C ALA A 89 28.78 10.74 16.89
N VAL A 90 27.58 11.34 16.89
CA VAL A 90 27.18 12.35 15.91
C VAL A 90 28.09 13.58 15.99
N ALA A 91 28.90 13.78 14.95
CA ALA A 91 29.50 15.08 14.68
C ALA A 91 28.37 16.13 14.60
N ALA A 92 28.55 17.27 15.30
CA ALA A 92 27.50 18.23 15.63
C ALA A 92 26.41 18.36 14.55
N ALA A 93 25.15 18.16 14.97
CA ALA A 93 23.99 18.13 14.08
C ALA A 93 24.03 19.30 13.06
N PRO A 94 23.82 19.05 11.76
CA PRO A 94 23.88 20.10 10.76
C PRO A 94 22.94 21.23 11.16
N GLY A 95 23.50 22.45 11.28
CA GLY A 95 22.72 23.61 11.71
C GLY A 95 21.51 23.83 10.79
N ALA A 96 20.48 24.52 11.28
CA ALA A 96 19.20 24.68 10.56
C ALA A 96 19.34 25.17 9.11
N GLY A 97 20.42 25.90 8.77
CA GLY A 97 20.77 26.25 7.39
C GLY A 97 21.06 25.03 6.51
N VAL A 98 21.84 24.05 6.97
CA VAL A 98 22.18 22.83 6.20
C VAL A 98 20.97 21.91 6.04
N LEU A 99 20.11 21.84 7.06
CA LEU A 99 18.83 21.12 6.95
C LEU A 99 17.91 21.81 5.95
N ALA A 100 17.81 23.15 5.98
CA ALA A 100 17.08 23.91 4.96
C ALA A 100 17.73 23.83 3.56
N GLU A 101 19.04 23.61 3.46
CA GLU A 101 19.76 23.35 2.20
C GLU A 101 19.43 21.96 1.63
N ALA A 102 19.18 20.97 2.49
CA ALA A 102 18.78 19.61 2.10
C ALA A 102 17.28 19.47 1.81
N ASP A 103 16.44 20.29 2.45
CA ASP A 103 14.99 20.39 2.22
C ASP A 103 14.63 21.32 1.04
N LYS A 104 15.61 22.09 0.52
CA LYS A 104 15.51 22.60 -0.85
C LYS A 104 15.39 21.39 -1.76
N THR A 105 14.24 21.24 -2.41
CA THR A 105 14.04 20.38 -3.57
C THR A 105 15.32 20.40 -4.40
N PRO A 106 15.98 19.24 -4.65
CA PRO A 106 17.24 19.23 -5.39
C PRO A 106 17.05 20.07 -6.64
N GLU A 107 17.87 21.12 -6.81
CA GLU A 107 17.79 21.96 -8.00
C GLU A 107 17.72 21.01 -9.18
N LEU A 108 16.60 21.05 -9.91
CA LEU A 108 16.25 20.03 -10.89
C LEU A 108 17.30 20.10 -11.98
N GLY A 109 18.39 19.34 -11.79
CA GLY A 109 19.53 19.30 -12.69
C GLY A 109 18.95 19.10 -14.06
N VAL A 110 19.19 20.08 -14.94
CA VAL A 110 18.47 20.22 -16.20
C VAL A 110 18.81 19.00 -17.03
N LEU A 111 18.01 17.93 -16.86
CA LEU A 111 18.17 16.69 -17.60
C LEU A 111 18.09 17.09 -19.05
N SER A 112 19.17 16.78 -19.77
CA SER A 112 19.34 17.17 -21.15
C SER A 112 18.07 16.87 -21.92
N THR A 113 17.56 17.88 -22.64
CA THR A 113 16.44 17.70 -23.56
C THR A 113 16.81 16.82 -24.75
N ALA A 114 18.11 16.48 -24.91
CA ALA A 114 18.54 15.38 -25.75
C ALA A 114 18.01 14.06 -25.17
N ALA A 115 16.93 13.55 -25.78
CA ALA A 115 16.59 12.14 -25.69
C ALA A 115 17.84 11.30 -26.07
N PRO A 116 18.10 10.16 -25.41
CA PRO A 116 19.21 9.30 -25.81
C PRO A 116 18.96 8.75 -27.22
N GLU A 117 19.63 9.36 -28.21
CA GLU A 117 19.40 9.19 -29.67
C GLU A 117 19.68 7.76 -30.20
N ALA A 118 20.16 6.85 -29.35
CA ALA A 118 20.48 5.46 -29.69
C ALA A 118 19.69 4.42 -28.88
N SER A 119 18.61 4.82 -28.20
CA SER A 119 17.86 3.94 -27.27
C SER A 119 16.91 2.93 -27.94
N GLY A 120 16.62 3.08 -29.23
CA GLY A 120 15.65 2.23 -29.95
C GLY A 120 14.18 2.47 -29.56
N CYS A 121 13.91 3.45 -28.69
CA CYS A 121 12.59 3.74 -28.16
C CYS A 121 11.74 4.52 -29.16
N ALA A 122 10.42 4.40 -29.03
CA ALA A 122 9.49 5.15 -29.86
C ALA A 122 9.61 6.66 -29.61
N ALA A 123 9.88 7.44 -30.66
CA ALA A 123 9.78 8.90 -30.61
C ALA A 123 8.37 9.43 -30.95
N THR A 124 7.50 8.56 -31.51
CA THR A 124 6.14 8.92 -31.93
C THR A 124 5.15 7.75 -31.76
N CYS A 125 3.85 8.08 -31.79
CA CYS A 125 2.78 7.10 -31.86
C CYS A 125 2.51 6.68 -33.31
N ALA A 126 2.55 5.37 -33.56
CA ALA A 126 2.25 4.79 -34.86
C ALA A 126 0.75 4.51 -35.07
N GLN A 127 -0.01 4.39 -33.98
CA GLN A 127 -1.47 4.27 -34.02
C GLN A 127 -2.13 5.59 -33.65
N ALA A 128 -3.39 5.74 -34.06
CA ALA A 128 -4.26 6.79 -33.55
C ALA A 128 -4.41 6.69 -32.03
N ARG A 129 -4.64 7.83 -31.38
CA ARG A 129 -4.91 7.89 -29.94
C ARG A 129 -6.15 7.06 -29.59
N LEU A 130 -6.12 6.40 -28.44
CA LEU A 130 -7.32 5.77 -27.86
C LEU A 130 -8.41 6.80 -27.59
N PHE A 131 -8.00 8.01 -27.18
CA PHE A 131 -8.88 9.15 -26.94
C PHE A 131 -8.60 10.27 -27.96
N PRO A 132 -9.41 10.40 -29.03
CA PRO A 132 -9.33 11.52 -29.97
C PRO A 132 -9.57 12.87 -29.28
N GLU A 133 -10.52 12.89 -28.34
CA GLU A 133 -10.80 14.00 -27.43
C GLU A 133 -10.56 13.53 -25.98
N PRO A 134 -9.97 14.37 -25.10
CA PRO A 134 -9.81 14.01 -23.70
C PRO A 134 -11.16 13.70 -23.02
N PRO A 135 -11.23 12.66 -22.17
CA PRO A 135 -12.43 12.33 -21.41
C PRO A 135 -12.75 13.43 -20.38
N SER A 136 -14.02 13.53 -19.97
CA SER A 136 -14.44 14.45 -18.91
C SER A 136 -13.72 14.16 -17.59
N VAL A 137 -13.08 15.17 -17.01
CA VAL A 137 -12.33 15.07 -15.74
C VAL A 137 -13.06 15.86 -14.66
N SER A 138 -13.38 15.22 -13.52
CA SER A 138 -14.01 15.91 -12.39
C SER A 138 -13.03 16.84 -11.65
N GLU A 139 -13.52 17.62 -10.70
CA GLU A 139 -12.64 18.44 -9.86
C GLU A 139 -11.66 17.59 -9.03
N VAL A 140 -12.15 16.52 -8.41
CA VAL A 140 -11.31 15.65 -7.58
C VAL A 140 -10.32 14.84 -8.42
N ASP A 141 -10.68 14.48 -9.65
CA ASP A 141 -9.74 13.87 -10.59
C ASP A 141 -8.61 14.86 -10.95
N ARG A 142 -8.93 16.15 -11.17
CA ARG A 142 -7.92 17.20 -11.40
C ARG A 142 -6.97 17.37 -10.21
N GLU A 143 -7.46 17.23 -8.98
CA GLU A 143 -6.59 17.24 -7.79
C GLU A 143 -5.58 16.08 -7.82
N VAL A 144 -6.03 14.85 -8.12
CA VAL A 144 -5.13 13.70 -8.24
C VAL A 144 -4.13 13.86 -9.39
N LEU A 145 -4.54 14.42 -10.53
CA LEU A 145 -3.63 14.74 -11.62
C LEU A 145 -2.57 15.78 -11.22
N ALA A 146 -2.92 16.75 -10.38
CA ALA A 146 -1.98 17.76 -9.85
C ALA A 146 -1.01 17.18 -8.80
N LEU A 147 -1.40 16.13 -8.07
CA LEU A 147 -0.51 15.38 -7.18
C LEU A 147 0.48 14.50 -7.96
N CYS A 148 0.12 14.02 -9.14
CA CYS A 148 0.98 13.13 -9.92
C CYS A 148 2.22 13.86 -10.46
N PRO A 149 3.43 13.34 -10.22
CA PRO A 149 4.66 14.01 -10.64
C PRO A 149 4.73 14.13 -12.17
N SER A 150 5.35 15.21 -12.65
CA SER A 150 5.54 15.46 -14.09
C SER A 150 6.49 14.46 -14.76
N ARG A 151 7.39 13.86 -13.95
CA ARG A 151 8.31 12.79 -14.31
C ARG A 151 8.01 11.51 -13.51
N PRO A 152 8.29 10.33 -14.08
CA PRO A 152 8.01 9.03 -13.46
C PRO A 152 9.08 8.56 -12.46
N ASP A 153 10.04 9.42 -12.12
CA ASP A 153 11.11 9.21 -11.14
C ASP A 153 10.69 9.62 -9.70
N GLY A 154 9.65 10.44 -9.55
CA GLY A 154 9.07 10.86 -8.26
C GLY A 154 7.94 9.97 -7.72
N SER A 155 7.61 10.16 -6.43
CA SER A 155 6.49 9.52 -5.74
C SER A 155 5.68 10.61 -5.01
N VAL A 156 4.34 10.51 -5.00
CA VAL A 156 3.47 11.45 -4.25
C VAL A 156 3.80 11.34 -2.76
N SER A 157 4.01 12.46 -2.06
CA SER A 157 4.41 12.41 -0.64
C SER A 157 3.30 11.88 0.27
N ALA A 158 3.68 11.30 1.41
CA ALA A 158 2.72 10.84 2.42
C ALA A 158 1.83 11.99 2.94
N GLU A 159 2.42 13.18 3.09
CA GLU A 159 1.69 14.39 3.51
C GLU A 159 0.67 14.83 2.45
N ALA A 160 1.02 14.82 1.16
CA ALA A 160 0.07 15.14 0.09
C ALA A 160 -1.10 14.14 0.02
N ILE A 161 -0.83 12.85 0.22
CA ILE A 161 -1.84 11.79 0.31
C ILE A 161 -2.74 12.00 1.54
N HIS A 162 -2.16 12.36 2.69
CA HIS A 162 -2.90 12.68 3.91
C HIS A 162 -3.81 13.91 3.74
N GLN A 163 -3.30 14.98 3.11
CA GLN A 163 -4.07 16.19 2.81
C GLN A 163 -5.25 15.90 1.87
N PHE A 164 -5.03 15.10 0.81
CA PHE A 164 -6.09 14.64 -0.08
C PHE A 164 -7.21 13.90 0.69
N PHE A 165 -6.85 12.90 1.50
CA PHE A 165 -7.86 12.19 2.30
C PHE A 165 -8.50 13.05 3.40
N SER A 166 -7.78 14.01 3.97
CA SER A 166 -8.33 14.94 4.97
C SER A 166 -9.38 15.87 4.35
N LYS A 167 -9.13 16.37 3.14
CA LYS A 167 -10.07 17.22 2.38
C LYS A 167 -11.33 16.46 1.99
N HIS A 168 -11.18 15.23 1.48
CA HIS A 168 -12.29 14.43 0.96
C HIS A 168 -12.86 13.42 1.98
N TYR A 169 -12.55 13.56 3.27
CA TYR A 169 -12.91 12.57 4.29
C TYR A 169 -14.42 12.28 4.34
N GLU A 170 -15.26 13.31 4.19
CA GLU A 170 -16.72 13.21 4.24
C GLU A 170 -17.35 12.63 2.96
N ASP A 171 -16.55 12.22 1.97
CA ASP A 171 -17.06 11.56 0.76
C ASP A 171 -17.80 10.26 1.08
N LYS A 172 -18.97 10.09 0.46
CA LYS A 172 -19.86 8.95 0.72
C LYS A 172 -19.19 7.60 0.41
N ALA A 173 -18.41 7.50 -0.66
CA ALA A 173 -17.77 6.24 -1.04
C ALA A 173 -16.62 5.90 -0.05
N LEU A 174 -15.82 6.90 0.36
CA LEU A 174 -14.81 6.72 1.41
C LEU A 174 -15.44 6.33 2.76
N GLN A 175 -16.52 6.99 3.18
CA GLN A 175 -17.24 6.65 4.42
C GLN A 175 -17.81 5.22 4.38
N GLN A 176 -18.39 4.81 3.24
CA GLN A 176 -18.85 3.44 3.03
C GLN A 176 -17.71 2.43 3.03
N ALA A 177 -16.55 2.77 2.48
CA ALA A 177 -15.35 1.93 2.51
C ALA A 177 -14.78 1.75 3.92
N LEU A 178 -14.74 2.82 4.71
CA LEU A 178 -14.32 2.78 6.13
C LEU A 178 -15.27 1.90 6.96
N ALA A 179 -16.59 2.07 6.80
CA ALA A 179 -17.59 1.26 7.48
C ALA A 179 -17.50 -0.22 7.07
N ALA A 180 -17.36 -0.52 5.77
CA ALA A 180 -17.17 -1.89 5.27
C ALA A 180 -15.85 -2.54 5.72
N ALA A 181 -14.83 -1.74 6.06
CA ALA A 181 -13.60 -2.19 6.69
C ALA A 181 -13.72 -2.36 8.23
N GLY A 182 -14.93 -2.27 8.79
CA GLY A 182 -15.20 -2.42 10.23
C GLY A 182 -14.68 -1.27 11.08
N ARG A 183 -14.46 -0.09 10.49
CA ARG A 183 -13.88 1.07 11.19
C ARG A 183 -14.97 2.01 11.69
N THR A 184 -14.83 2.47 12.94
CA THR A 184 -15.64 3.57 13.46
C THR A 184 -15.43 4.82 12.60
N VAL A 185 -16.52 5.49 12.23
CA VAL A 185 -16.47 6.73 11.42
C VAL A 185 -16.85 7.99 12.20
N ALA A 186 -17.52 7.85 13.35
CA ALA A 186 -18.01 8.95 14.15
C ALA A 186 -16.96 9.50 15.14
N GLY A 187 -16.82 10.83 15.17
CA GLY A 187 -16.00 11.55 16.16
C GLY A 187 -14.57 11.87 15.70
N PRO A 188 -13.89 12.83 16.37
CA PRO A 188 -12.59 13.35 15.94
C PRO A 188 -11.45 12.31 16.02
N GLU A 189 -11.46 11.45 17.04
CA GLU A 189 -10.48 10.36 17.19
C GLU A 189 -10.59 9.34 16.07
N ALA A 190 -11.83 8.96 15.72
CA ALA A 190 -12.12 8.07 14.59
C ALA A 190 -11.67 8.70 13.26
N ARG A 191 -11.96 9.99 13.04
CA ARG A 191 -11.47 10.73 11.87
C ARG A 191 -9.95 10.67 11.76
N GLN A 192 -9.21 11.00 12.82
CA GLN A 192 -7.74 10.97 12.77
C GLN A 192 -7.20 9.55 12.53
N ALA A 193 -7.74 8.54 13.23
CA ALA A 193 -7.33 7.15 13.06
C ALA A 193 -7.62 6.62 11.64
N ASN A 194 -8.71 7.07 11.01
CA ASN A 194 -9.08 6.71 9.65
C ASN A 194 -8.21 7.41 8.61
N LEU A 195 -7.86 8.69 8.82
CA LEU A 195 -6.91 9.41 7.96
C LEU A 195 -5.51 8.79 8.00
N THR A 196 -5.01 8.45 9.20
CA THR A 196 -3.74 7.73 9.36
C THR A 196 -3.79 6.36 8.66
N TRP A 197 -4.89 5.63 8.75
CA TRP A 197 -5.05 4.33 8.07
C TRP A 197 -5.12 4.46 6.55
N LEU A 198 -6.00 5.32 6.02
CA LEU A 198 -6.11 5.57 4.56
C LEU A 198 -4.76 6.02 3.99
N THR A 199 -4.08 6.95 4.66
CA THR A 199 -2.73 7.37 4.27
C THR A 199 -1.79 6.17 4.22
N GLY A 200 -1.71 5.37 5.29
CA GLY A 200 -0.86 4.18 5.35
C GLY A 200 -1.13 3.12 4.26
N LEU A 201 -2.39 2.91 3.88
CA LEU A 201 -2.74 2.00 2.78
C LEU A 201 -2.15 2.47 1.44
N TRP A 202 -2.26 3.77 1.19
CA TRP A 202 -1.96 4.41 -0.10
C TRP A 202 -0.52 4.91 -0.22
N THR A 203 0.17 5.12 0.90
CA THR A 203 1.63 5.27 0.98
C THR A 203 2.36 3.92 0.96
N GLY A 204 1.63 2.81 1.10
CA GLY A 204 2.16 1.46 1.20
C GLY A 204 3.06 1.03 0.02
N THR A 205 4.13 0.33 0.40
CA THR A 205 4.90 -0.66 -0.36
C THR A 205 5.74 -0.28 -1.61
N GLY A 206 6.75 0.57 -1.47
CA GLY A 206 7.84 0.60 -2.46
C GLY A 206 8.79 1.79 -2.41
N PRO A 207 9.71 1.92 -3.40
CA PRO A 207 10.27 3.23 -3.78
C PRO A 207 9.17 4.13 -4.36
N ARG A 208 8.08 3.52 -4.84
CA ARG A 208 6.81 4.09 -5.27
C ARG A 208 5.74 3.57 -4.33
N ASN A 209 4.83 4.44 -3.92
CA ASN A 209 3.68 4.04 -3.14
C ASN A 209 2.48 3.66 -4.02
N ALA A 210 1.51 2.95 -3.45
CA ALA A 210 0.30 2.53 -4.13
C ALA A 210 -0.46 3.69 -4.80
N PHE A 211 -0.50 4.88 -4.20
CA PHE A 211 -1.12 6.05 -4.82
C PHE A 211 -0.44 6.42 -6.14
N THR A 212 0.89 6.53 -6.12
CA THR A 212 1.69 6.80 -7.33
C THR A 212 1.53 5.69 -8.36
N TYR A 213 1.57 4.43 -7.94
CA TYR A 213 1.38 3.26 -8.81
C TYR A 213 0.01 3.34 -9.52
N VAL A 214 -1.07 3.34 -8.75
CA VAL A 214 -2.44 3.23 -9.27
C VAL A 214 -2.83 4.46 -10.08
N PHE A 215 -2.62 5.67 -9.55
CA PHE A 215 -3.09 6.90 -10.19
C PHE A 215 -2.11 7.48 -11.21
N CYS A 216 -0.81 7.46 -10.94
CA CYS A 216 0.19 8.20 -11.72
C CYS A 216 0.95 7.33 -12.74
N GLY A 217 1.13 6.04 -12.43
CA GLY A 217 2.02 5.12 -13.14
C GLY A 217 3.49 5.28 -12.74
N ASP A 218 4.26 4.20 -12.82
CA ASP A 218 5.65 4.15 -12.36
C ASP A 218 6.56 3.19 -13.16
N ASP A 219 7.84 3.08 -12.76
CA ASP A 219 8.91 2.28 -13.40
C ASP A 219 9.15 2.50 -14.91
N TRP A 220 8.70 3.64 -15.46
CA TRP A 220 8.82 4.06 -16.86
C TRP A 220 10.24 3.96 -17.46
N THR A 221 11.28 4.09 -16.64
CA THR A 221 12.69 4.02 -17.06
C THR A 221 13.31 2.61 -16.96
N ARG A 222 12.57 1.63 -16.40
CA ARG A 222 13.06 0.27 -16.10
C ARG A 222 12.47 -0.83 -17.00
N GLY A 223 11.89 -0.44 -18.13
CA GLY A 223 11.49 -1.34 -19.23
C GLY A 223 10.02 -1.77 -19.24
N LEU A 224 9.30 -1.71 -18.11
CA LEU A 224 7.85 -1.94 -18.06
C LEU A 224 7.17 -0.78 -17.34
N ILE A 225 6.07 -0.26 -17.89
CA ILE A 225 5.29 0.77 -17.19
C ILE A 225 4.41 0.09 -16.13
N GLY A 226 4.78 0.30 -14.87
CA GLY A 226 3.99 -0.07 -13.71
C GLY A 226 2.76 0.81 -13.56
N GLY A 227 1.71 0.27 -12.94
CA GLY A 227 0.54 1.05 -12.57
C GLY A 227 -0.23 1.69 -13.74
N LEU A 228 -0.62 2.95 -13.58
CA LEU A 228 -1.42 3.75 -14.53
C LEU A 228 -2.80 3.12 -14.79
N HIS A 229 -3.57 2.96 -13.72
CA HIS A 229 -4.90 2.36 -13.69
C HIS A 229 -6.03 3.41 -13.52
N PHE A 230 -5.70 4.68 -13.75
CA PHE A 230 -6.60 5.82 -13.66
C PHE A 230 -6.74 6.50 -15.03
N LEU A 231 -7.96 6.44 -15.60
CA LEU A 231 -8.25 6.87 -16.97
C LEU A 231 -7.88 8.33 -17.26
N PRO A 232 -8.20 9.33 -16.40
CA PRO A 232 -7.81 10.72 -16.63
C PRO A 232 -6.31 10.91 -16.79
N ARG A 233 -5.50 10.16 -16.03
CA ARG A 233 -4.04 10.26 -16.11
C ARG A 233 -3.49 9.61 -17.38
N TYR A 234 -4.02 8.45 -17.78
CA TYR A 234 -3.66 7.84 -19.05
C TYR A 234 -3.97 8.79 -20.22
N ALA A 235 -5.19 9.34 -20.27
CA ALA A 235 -5.62 10.23 -21.34
C ALA A 235 -4.82 11.55 -21.36
N GLN A 236 -4.47 12.11 -20.20
CA GLN A 236 -3.52 13.22 -20.11
C GLN A 236 -2.18 12.87 -20.78
N LEU A 237 -1.58 11.74 -20.42
CA LEU A 237 -0.26 11.33 -20.91
C LEU A 237 -0.28 11.00 -22.42
N GLU A 238 -1.38 10.47 -22.95
CA GLU A 238 -1.58 10.25 -24.39
C GLU A 238 -1.77 11.57 -25.16
N ALA A 239 -2.55 12.51 -24.60
CA ALA A 239 -2.73 13.84 -25.17
C ALA A 239 -1.43 14.65 -25.20
N GLU A 240 -0.59 14.51 -24.17
CA GLU A 240 0.77 15.07 -24.07
C GLU A 240 1.80 14.32 -24.93
N GLY A 241 1.44 13.21 -25.58
CA GLY A 241 2.35 12.42 -26.43
C GLY A 241 3.43 11.65 -25.66
N LYS A 242 3.25 11.42 -24.35
CA LYS A 242 4.19 10.71 -23.47
C LYS A 242 3.97 9.19 -23.45
N VAL A 243 2.75 8.75 -23.78
CA VAL A 243 2.42 7.35 -24.05
C VAL A 243 1.65 7.23 -25.36
N CYS A 244 1.71 6.06 -25.96
CA CYS A 244 0.93 5.68 -27.13
C CYS A 244 0.11 4.43 -26.83
N PHE A 245 -1.18 4.46 -27.12
CA PHE A 245 -1.95 3.25 -27.38
C PHE A 245 -1.27 2.40 -28.47
N THR A 246 -1.24 1.08 -28.27
CA THR A 246 -0.67 0.12 -29.25
C THR A 246 -1.64 -1.01 -29.63
N GLY A 247 -2.87 -0.99 -29.10
CA GLY A 247 -3.92 -1.94 -29.44
C GLY A 247 -4.69 -2.45 -28.21
N PRO A 248 -5.79 -3.20 -28.40
CA PRO A 248 -6.44 -3.93 -27.34
C PRO A 248 -5.49 -4.96 -26.71
N ALA A 249 -5.61 -5.21 -25.40
CA ALA A 249 -4.83 -6.26 -24.72
C ALA A 249 -5.44 -7.66 -24.85
N ARG A 250 -6.73 -7.75 -25.19
CA ARG A 250 -7.47 -9.00 -25.39
C ARG A 250 -8.55 -8.79 -26.45
N GLY A 251 -8.65 -9.68 -27.43
CA GLY A 251 -9.62 -9.55 -28.53
C GLY A 251 -9.43 -8.26 -29.35
N ASP A 252 -10.46 -7.86 -30.07
CA ASP A 252 -10.38 -6.78 -31.07
C ASP A 252 -10.83 -5.40 -30.55
N ALA A 253 -11.35 -5.34 -29.31
CA ALA A 253 -11.93 -4.13 -28.71
C ALA A 253 -11.17 -3.66 -27.47
N ALA A 254 -10.78 -2.38 -27.47
CA ALA A 254 -10.10 -1.74 -26.35
C ALA A 254 -10.99 -1.55 -25.11
N LEU A 255 -12.30 -1.33 -25.31
CA LEU A 255 -13.31 -1.20 -24.26
C LEU A 255 -14.10 -2.52 -24.14
N GLN A 256 -14.19 -3.05 -22.91
CA GLN A 256 -14.88 -4.31 -22.59
C GLN A 256 -15.78 -4.08 -21.37
N GLY A 257 -17.09 -3.97 -21.63
CA GLY A 257 -18.05 -3.46 -20.64
C GLY A 257 -17.71 -2.00 -20.28
N ASP A 258 -17.35 -1.76 -19.03
CA ASP A 258 -16.91 -0.44 -18.56
C ASP A 258 -15.38 -0.30 -18.43
N ASN A 259 -14.62 -1.36 -18.68
CA ASN A 259 -13.17 -1.37 -18.51
C ASN A 259 -12.45 -1.26 -19.85
N TYR A 260 -11.47 -0.36 -19.94
CA TYR A 260 -10.47 -0.43 -20.99
C TYR A 260 -9.46 -1.53 -20.64
N LEU A 261 -9.15 -2.40 -21.59
CA LEU A 261 -8.08 -3.41 -21.51
C LEU A 261 -7.18 -3.26 -22.73
N ILE A 262 -6.04 -2.59 -22.53
CA ILE A 262 -5.24 -2.01 -23.60
C ILE A 262 -3.75 -2.32 -23.46
N GLN A 263 -3.06 -2.26 -24.58
CA GLN A 263 -1.61 -2.21 -24.65
C GLN A 263 -1.19 -0.76 -24.88
N PHE A 264 -0.11 -0.35 -24.24
CA PHE A 264 0.51 0.94 -24.51
C PHE A 264 2.01 0.92 -24.24
N ARG A 265 2.70 1.93 -24.76
CA ARG A 265 4.14 2.13 -24.55
C ARG A 265 4.45 3.59 -24.25
N GLY A 266 5.59 3.82 -23.61
CA GLY A 266 6.18 5.14 -23.43
C GLY A 266 6.73 5.73 -24.73
N VAL A 267 6.95 7.03 -24.72
CA VAL A 267 7.58 7.80 -25.81
C VAL A 267 8.82 8.50 -25.28
N ALA A 268 9.91 8.48 -26.05
CA ALA A 268 11.14 9.19 -25.72
C ALA A 268 10.93 10.72 -25.70
N PRO A 269 11.62 11.49 -24.82
CA PRO A 269 12.57 11.05 -23.80
C PRO A 269 11.94 10.49 -22.52
N TRP A 270 10.61 10.51 -22.39
CA TRP A 270 9.90 10.22 -21.14
C TRP A 270 9.99 8.75 -20.71
N SER A 271 9.91 7.83 -21.68
CA SER A 271 9.93 6.39 -21.40
C SER A 271 10.21 5.55 -22.63
N CYS A 272 10.81 4.39 -22.37
CA CYS A 272 10.99 3.28 -23.30
C CYS A 272 10.16 2.06 -22.90
N GLY A 273 9.43 2.14 -21.78
CA GLY A 273 8.74 1.00 -21.19
C GLY A 273 7.44 0.65 -21.92
N GLU A 274 7.12 -0.64 -21.92
CA GLU A 274 5.86 -1.15 -22.47
C GLU A 274 4.93 -1.65 -21.36
N LYS A 275 3.62 -1.61 -21.60
CA LYS A 275 2.61 -2.27 -20.79
C LYS A 275 1.72 -3.13 -21.68
N LYS A 276 1.96 -4.44 -21.64
CA LYS A 276 1.24 -5.47 -22.43
C LYS A 276 -0.17 -5.76 -21.91
N LEU A 277 -0.48 -5.32 -20.69
CA LEU A 277 -1.82 -5.36 -20.11
C LEU A 277 -1.98 -4.15 -19.16
N GLY A 278 -2.46 -3.05 -19.72
CA GLY A 278 -3.00 -1.92 -18.98
C GLY A 278 -4.52 -2.01 -18.89
N GLY A 279 -5.09 -1.36 -17.89
CA GLY A 279 -6.53 -1.23 -17.80
C GLY A 279 -6.98 -0.26 -16.72
N PHE A 280 -8.10 0.39 -17.00
CA PHE A 280 -8.74 1.40 -16.18
C PHE A 280 -10.25 1.42 -16.50
N SER A 281 -11.08 1.72 -15.51
CA SER A 281 -12.53 1.86 -15.70
C SER A 281 -12.88 3.23 -16.28
N ARG A 282 -13.98 3.29 -17.03
CA ARG A 282 -14.58 4.52 -17.55
C ARG A 282 -15.49 5.21 -16.54
N SER A 283 -16.14 4.48 -15.64
CA SER A 283 -17.05 5.02 -14.63
C SER A 283 -16.39 5.40 -13.29
N GLN A 284 -15.20 4.86 -12.98
CA GLN A 284 -14.56 5.07 -11.67
C GLN A 284 -13.61 6.28 -11.65
N GLY A 285 -14.05 7.37 -11.00
CA GLY A 285 -13.20 8.52 -10.65
C GLY A 285 -12.32 8.27 -9.41
N ALA A 286 -11.46 9.24 -9.09
CA ALA A 286 -10.41 9.16 -8.08
C ALA A 286 -10.87 8.60 -6.71
N LEU A 287 -11.90 9.20 -6.11
CA LEU A 287 -12.40 8.78 -4.79
C LEU A 287 -13.03 7.39 -4.81
N SER A 288 -13.67 7.00 -5.92
CA SER A 288 -14.24 5.67 -6.05
C SER A 288 -13.15 4.60 -6.13
N ILE A 289 -12.08 4.84 -6.90
CA ILE A 289 -10.89 3.96 -6.91
C ILE A 289 -10.25 3.90 -5.52
N ALA A 290 -10.17 5.04 -4.80
CA ALA A 290 -9.64 5.10 -3.45
C ALA A 290 -10.47 4.27 -2.44
N ALA A 291 -11.79 4.38 -2.52
CA ALA A 291 -12.75 3.60 -1.74
C ALA A 291 -12.70 2.10 -2.06
N ILE A 292 -12.66 1.74 -3.36
CA ILE A 292 -12.49 0.36 -3.83
C ILE A 292 -11.19 -0.24 -3.29
N GLY A 293 -10.08 0.50 -3.30
CA GLY A 293 -8.82 0.03 -2.75
C GLY A 293 -8.88 -0.24 -1.25
N ALA A 294 -9.53 0.65 -0.48
CA ALA A 294 -9.72 0.44 0.96
C ALA A 294 -10.64 -0.75 1.27
N GLN A 295 -11.73 -0.93 0.51
CA GLN A 295 -12.62 -2.10 0.62
C GLN A 295 -11.92 -3.40 0.23
N ALA A 296 -11.25 -3.42 -0.92
CA ALA A 296 -10.51 -4.59 -1.41
C ALA A 296 -9.38 -4.95 -0.44
N PHE A 297 -8.66 -3.98 0.13
CA PHE A 297 -7.64 -4.21 1.15
C PHE A 297 -8.24 -4.90 2.38
N ALA A 298 -9.35 -4.38 2.91
CA ALA A 298 -9.99 -4.95 4.10
C ALA A 298 -10.55 -6.38 3.91
N ASN A 299 -10.79 -6.82 2.67
CA ASN A 299 -11.44 -8.11 2.37
C ASN A 299 -10.53 -9.14 1.68
N CYS A 300 -9.48 -8.71 0.97
CA CYS A 300 -8.56 -9.59 0.22
C CYS A 300 -7.18 -9.75 0.87
N CYS A 301 -6.82 -8.88 1.81
CA CYS A 301 -5.46 -8.81 2.35
C CYS A 301 -5.51 -9.23 3.82
N ALA A 302 -4.77 -10.28 4.15
CA ALA A 302 -4.79 -10.88 5.47
C ALA A 302 -4.00 -9.99 6.46
N ARG A 303 -4.08 -10.30 7.76
CA ARG A 303 -3.28 -9.59 8.77
C ARG A 303 -2.03 -10.39 9.17
N ASP A 304 -1.77 -11.48 8.48
CA ASP A 304 -0.92 -12.57 8.95
C ASP A 304 0.52 -12.45 8.42
N GLY A 305 0.77 -11.48 7.52
CA GLY A 305 2.11 -11.01 7.18
C GLY A 305 2.86 -11.86 6.14
N ALA A 306 2.15 -12.59 5.28
CA ALA A 306 2.79 -13.26 4.16
C ALA A 306 3.38 -12.22 3.18
N LYS A 307 4.52 -12.54 2.56
CA LYS A 307 5.34 -11.58 1.79
C LYS A 307 4.60 -10.96 0.59
N THR A 308 3.55 -11.61 0.08
CA THR A 308 2.61 -11.08 -0.92
C THR A 308 1.23 -11.69 -0.69
N GLU A 309 0.21 -10.85 -0.56
CA GLU A 309 -1.18 -11.22 -0.34
C GLU A 309 -2.10 -10.48 -1.32
N GLY A 310 -3.41 -10.74 -1.28
CA GLY A 310 -4.41 -10.11 -2.13
C GLY A 310 -5.25 -11.11 -2.93
N GLY A 311 -5.97 -10.60 -3.93
CA GLY A 311 -6.93 -11.39 -4.69
C GLY A 311 -7.79 -10.51 -5.60
N VAL A 312 -8.96 -11.03 -5.97
CA VAL A 312 -9.95 -10.33 -6.79
C VAL A 312 -11.17 -10.00 -5.95
N TYR A 313 -11.44 -8.71 -5.80
CA TYR A 313 -12.57 -8.15 -5.08
C TYR A 313 -13.70 -7.83 -6.05
N ALA A 314 -14.93 -8.30 -5.79
CA ALA A 314 -16.12 -7.74 -6.41
C ALA A 314 -16.53 -6.48 -5.66
N VAL A 315 -16.81 -5.38 -6.36
CA VAL A 315 -17.24 -4.13 -5.71
C VAL A 315 -18.76 -4.15 -5.51
N PRO A 316 -19.28 -4.01 -4.26
CA PRO A 316 -20.72 -3.94 -4.03
C PRO A 316 -21.35 -2.75 -4.77
N GLY A 317 -22.45 -3.00 -5.49
CA GLY A 317 -23.19 -1.93 -6.18
C GLY A 317 -22.59 -1.45 -7.51
N LEU A 318 -21.54 -2.09 -8.02
CA LEU A 318 -21.06 -1.89 -9.39
C LEU A 318 -21.26 -3.19 -10.19
N ASP A 319 -22.05 -3.13 -11.26
CA ASP A 319 -22.53 -4.31 -12.02
C ASP A 319 -21.40 -5.22 -12.51
N GLY A 320 -21.11 -6.29 -11.74
CA GLY A 320 -20.07 -7.26 -12.05
C GLY A 320 -18.64 -6.73 -12.04
N ALA A 321 -18.39 -5.50 -11.56
CA ALA A 321 -17.07 -4.89 -11.61
C ALA A 321 -16.11 -5.56 -10.59
N THR A 322 -15.07 -6.23 -11.10
CA THR A 322 -14.03 -6.85 -10.27
C THR A 322 -12.71 -6.11 -10.35
N TRP A 323 -12.03 -6.03 -9.21
CA TRP A 323 -10.77 -5.33 -9.04
C TRP A 323 -9.74 -6.26 -8.41
N LYS A 324 -8.59 -6.39 -9.05
CA LYS A 324 -7.47 -7.16 -8.55
C LYS A 324 -6.61 -6.28 -7.66
N ILE A 325 -6.40 -6.73 -6.43
CA ILE A 325 -5.54 -6.09 -5.44
C ILE A 325 -4.37 -7.01 -5.11
N ARG A 326 -3.20 -6.42 -4.88
CA ARG A 326 -2.10 -7.07 -4.15
C ARG A 326 -1.70 -6.21 -2.96
N CYS A 327 -1.35 -6.88 -1.87
CA CYS A 327 -0.86 -6.29 -0.64
C CYS A 327 0.48 -6.94 -0.22
N GLY A 328 1.21 -6.27 0.66
CA GLY A 328 2.45 -6.78 1.23
C GLY A 328 3.07 -5.79 2.19
N THR A 329 4.24 -6.12 2.73
CA THR A 329 5.06 -5.22 3.56
C THR A 329 6.30 -4.82 2.78
N ARG A 330 6.60 -3.52 2.72
CA ARG A 330 7.89 -3.03 2.20
C ARG A 330 8.21 -1.69 2.87
N ASN A 331 9.47 -1.53 3.27
CA ASN A 331 9.94 -0.43 4.13
C ASN A 331 9.11 -0.30 5.43
N GLY A 332 8.83 -1.44 6.10
CA GLY A 332 8.10 -1.49 7.37
C GLY A 332 6.60 -1.19 7.31
N THR A 333 6.06 -0.72 6.19
CA THR A 333 4.64 -0.39 6.02
C THR A 333 3.92 -1.51 5.26
N TYR A 334 2.88 -2.08 5.86
CA TYR A 334 1.95 -3.00 5.20
C TYR A 334 0.81 -2.20 4.56
N GLY A 335 0.52 -2.44 3.28
CA GLY A 335 -0.44 -1.65 2.52
C GLY A 335 -0.73 -2.23 1.14
N ILE A 336 -1.39 -1.42 0.31
CA ILE A 336 -1.63 -1.76 -1.10
C ILE A 336 -0.28 -1.75 -1.84
N SER A 337 -0.12 -2.62 -2.84
CA SER A 337 1.02 -2.64 -3.77
C SER A 337 0.60 -2.52 -5.23
N SER A 338 -0.59 -2.99 -5.58
CA SER A 338 -1.24 -2.73 -6.87
C SER A 338 -2.75 -2.87 -6.72
N LEU A 339 -3.49 -2.10 -7.50
CA LEU A 339 -4.94 -2.15 -7.60
C LEU A 339 -5.33 -1.82 -9.05
N TYR A 340 -6.11 -2.68 -9.70
CA TYR A 340 -6.54 -2.48 -11.09
C TYR A 340 -7.84 -3.23 -11.41
N PRO A 341 -8.66 -2.75 -12.35
CA PRO A 341 -9.85 -3.49 -12.78
C PRO A 341 -9.44 -4.77 -13.52
N THR A 342 -10.22 -5.82 -13.38
CA THR A 342 -9.97 -7.11 -14.04
C THR A 342 -11.27 -7.72 -14.57
N SER A 343 -11.13 -8.82 -15.31
CA SER A 343 -12.23 -9.70 -15.73
C SER A 343 -12.16 -11.07 -15.03
N GLU A 344 -11.25 -11.21 -14.06
CA GLU A 344 -11.11 -12.44 -13.26
C GLU A 344 -12.29 -12.57 -12.29
N SER A 345 -12.66 -13.82 -11.99
CA SER A 345 -13.68 -14.14 -10.99
C SER A 345 -13.23 -13.68 -9.59
N PRO A 346 -14.14 -13.20 -8.73
CA PRO A 346 -13.81 -12.84 -7.35
C PRO A 346 -13.20 -14.01 -6.58
N THR A 347 -12.15 -13.74 -5.81
CA THR A 347 -11.46 -14.74 -4.97
C THR A 347 -11.53 -14.43 -3.48
N CYS A 348 -11.93 -13.20 -3.13
CA CYS A 348 -12.10 -12.74 -1.75
C CYS A 348 -13.58 -12.73 -1.40
N ALA A 349 -13.93 -13.10 -0.18
CA ALA A 349 -15.31 -12.96 0.28
C ALA A 349 -15.69 -11.47 0.30
N GLN A 350 -16.94 -11.16 -0.07
CA GLN A 350 -17.54 -9.92 0.41
C GLN A 350 -17.69 -10.01 1.93
N PRO A 351 -17.58 -8.89 2.67
CA PRO A 351 -17.79 -8.95 4.11
C PRO A 351 -19.22 -9.44 4.34
N GLN A 352 -19.37 -10.52 5.10
CA GLN A 352 -20.70 -11.00 5.46
C GLN A 352 -21.40 -9.86 6.18
N ALA A 353 -22.49 -9.36 5.60
CA ALA A 353 -23.30 -8.32 6.23
C ALA A 353 -23.73 -8.85 7.59
N SER A 354 -23.18 -8.25 8.66
CA SER A 354 -23.57 -8.55 10.03
C SER A 354 -25.04 -8.19 10.17
N ARG A 355 -25.88 -9.23 10.31
CA ARG A 355 -27.33 -9.14 10.47
C ARG A 355 -27.69 -8.60 11.85
#